data_AF-A0A250VV22-F1
#
_entry.id   AF-A0A250VV22-F1
#
_cell.length_a   1.000
_cell.length_b   1.000
_cell.length_c   1.000
_cell.angle_alpha   90.00
_cell.angle_beta   90.00
_cell.angle_gamma   90.00
#
_symmetry.space_group_name_H-M   'P 1'
#
loop_
_entity.id
_entity.type
_entity.pdbx_description
1 polymer ?
#
loop_
_entity_poly.entity_id
_entity_poly.type
_entity_poly.pdbx_seq_one_letter_code
_entity_poly.pdbx_strand_id
1 'polypeptide(L)'
;MAAEGRLPWFLPEVMTSFRAICETGPGLVGSHDEVSRIHGRMRAAVTLRRPRIAAAGARAEGDSGMIRAMDQLSYSAAWLSRWRDEITGAVNSMMSTFEETYGYEPGTNEVRAAGEEDLRAARDYGREVLGFEDLLTFYESIGEVVLSDVGNGYFVHSARAVLHMLAEEGPVFVPEADDPHGMVIASNGGGVLYVADWGGAIHRSRSASLDDAEFDKVADDLPQFLDDIRRCVVSFVETGVIGDL
;
A
#
# COMPACT_ATOMS: atom_id res chain seq x y z
N MET A 1 11.80 -39.02 -24.26
CA MET A 1 12.46 -37.90 -24.95
C MET A 1 11.57 -36.69 -24.75
N ALA A 2 11.65 -36.09 -23.56
CA ALA A 2 10.83 -34.98 -23.11
C ALA A 2 11.80 -33.86 -22.68
N ALA A 3 11.62 -32.67 -23.24
CA ALA A 3 12.36 -31.49 -22.85
C ALA A 3 11.48 -30.70 -21.88
N GLU A 4 11.97 -30.55 -20.65
CA GLU A 4 11.41 -29.74 -19.58
C GLU A 4 11.42 -28.25 -19.97
N GLY A 5 10.24 -27.63 -19.96
CA GLY A 5 10.11 -26.17 -20.01
C GLY A 5 10.21 -25.60 -18.60
N ARG A 6 11.32 -24.93 -18.27
CA ARG A 6 11.43 -24.06 -17.10
C ARG A 6 10.97 -22.66 -17.49
N LEU A 7 10.01 -22.12 -16.75
CA LEU A 7 9.54 -20.74 -16.86
C LEU A 7 10.59 -19.77 -16.25
N PRO A 8 10.86 -18.60 -16.86
CA PRO A 8 11.95 -17.72 -16.46
C PRO A 8 11.44 -16.52 -15.65
N TRP A 9 11.01 -16.69 -14.40
CA TRP A 9 10.55 -15.55 -13.59
C TRP A 9 10.98 -15.68 -12.13
N PHE A 10 12.26 -15.49 -11.87
CA PHE A 10 12.80 -15.12 -10.55
C PHE A 10 14.21 -14.57 -10.79
N LEU A 11 14.33 -13.25 -10.95
CA LEU A 11 15.64 -12.59 -10.87
C LEU A 11 15.83 -12.06 -9.43
N PRO A 12 16.84 -12.54 -8.69
CA PRO A 12 17.12 -12.13 -7.31
C PRO A 12 17.56 -10.66 -7.15
N GLU A 13 17.84 -9.95 -8.26
CA GLU A 13 18.48 -8.64 -8.22
C GLU A 13 17.53 -7.50 -7.78
N VAL A 14 16.22 -7.61 -8.04
CA VAL A 14 15.25 -6.59 -7.61
C VAL A 14 14.97 -6.65 -6.11
N MET A 15 14.96 -7.85 -5.52
CA MET A 15 14.81 -8.02 -4.08
C MET A 15 16.05 -7.60 -3.27
N THR A 16 17.23 -7.61 -3.89
CA THR A 16 18.47 -7.25 -3.19
C THR A 16 18.57 -5.74 -2.96
N SER A 17 18.06 -4.91 -3.87
CA SER A 17 18.05 -3.45 -3.69
C SER A 17 17.07 -2.99 -2.60
N PHE A 18 15.89 -3.60 -2.49
CA PHE A 18 14.92 -3.22 -1.45
C PHE A 18 15.29 -3.77 -0.06
N ARG A 19 15.88 -4.98 0.03
CA ARG A 19 16.36 -5.53 1.30
C ARG A 19 17.59 -4.77 1.83
N ALA A 20 18.42 -4.21 0.95
CA ALA A 20 19.57 -3.38 1.33
C ALA A 20 19.16 -2.04 1.99
N ILE A 21 18.01 -1.48 1.62
CA ILE A 21 17.45 -0.24 2.21
C ILE A 21 16.96 -0.47 3.65
N CYS A 22 16.51 -1.69 3.99
CA CYS A 22 16.04 -2.01 5.34
C CYS A 22 17.17 -2.32 6.34
N GLU A 23 18.40 -2.62 5.89
CA GLU A 23 19.47 -3.16 6.76
C GLU A 23 20.63 -2.18 7.05
N THR A 24 20.65 -0.97 6.49
CA THR A 24 21.76 -0.01 6.72
C THR A 24 21.34 1.19 7.59
N GLY A 25 21.90 1.25 8.80
CA GLY A 25 21.78 2.36 9.74
C GLY A 25 22.53 3.64 9.30
N PRO A 26 22.34 4.76 10.02
CA PRO A 26 22.47 6.10 9.45
C PRO A 26 23.93 6.53 9.35
N GLY A 27 24.31 7.01 8.16
CA GLY A 27 25.60 7.66 7.95
C GLY A 27 25.61 8.48 6.66
N LEU A 28 25.26 9.77 6.76
CA LEU A 28 26.00 10.93 6.24
C LEU A 28 25.08 12.14 5.97
N VAL A 29 25.06 13.01 6.99
CA VAL A 29 24.92 14.47 7.00
C VAL A 29 24.68 15.18 5.65
N GLY A 30 23.45 15.69 5.46
CA GLY A 30 23.12 16.85 4.63
C GLY A 30 22.65 18.02 5.52
N SER A 31 23.10 19.22 5.20
CA SER A 31 23.01 20.45 6.02
C SER A 31 21.57 20.93 6.33
N HIS A 32 21.29 21.16 7.61
CA HIS A 32 20.02 21.66 8.21
C HIS A 32 19.49 22.99 7.60
N ASP A 33 20.34 23.75 6.91
CA ASP A 33 20.03 25.09 6.40
C ASP A 33 19.33 25.11 5.02
N GLU A 34 19.27 23.98 4.31
CA GLU A 34 18.66 23.90 2.97
C GLU A 34 17.18 23.50 3.03
N VAL A 35 16.84 22.57 3.95
CA VAL A 35 15.45 22.14 4.24
C VAL A 35 14.59 23.31 4.78
N SER A 36 15.21 24.22 5.54
CA SER A 36 14.52 25.38 6.13
C SER A 36 14.08 26.43 5.09
N ARG A 37 14.69 26.47 3.90
CA ARG A 37 14.33 27.44 2.84
C ARG A 37 13.11 27.01 2.01
N ILE A 38 12.88 25.70 1.88
CA ILE A 38 11.73 25.15 1.15
C ILE A 38 10.46 25.26 2.01
N HIS A 39 10.54 25.00 3.33
CA HIS A 39 9.43 25.15 4.27
C HIS A 39 8.92 26.60 4.46
N GLY A 40 9.73 27.61 4.15
CA GLY A 40 9.36 29.03 4.33
C GLY A 40 8.37 29.59 3.30
N ARG A 41 8.22 28.95 2.12
CA ARG A 41 7.41 29.49 1.01
C ARG A 41 6.00 28.87 0.89
N MET A 42 5.75 27.72 1.51
CA MET A 42 4.43 27.05 1.46
C MET A 42 3.39 27.61 2.45
N ARG A 43 3.80 28.34 3.49
CA ARG A 43 2.88 28.84 4.55
C ARG A 43 1.95 29.99 4.15
N ALA A 44 2.01 30.51 2.92
CA ALA A 44 1.28 31.72 2.54
C ALA A 44 0.02 31.51 1.67
N ALA A 45 -0.32 30.28 1.27
CA ALA A 45 -1.39 30.07 0.27
C ALA A 45 -2.60 29.24 0.71
N VAL A 46 -2.61 28.61 1.89
CA VAL A 46 -3.73 27.75 2.31
C VAL A 46 -4.60 28.47 3.33
N THR A 47 -5.48 29.33 2.85
CA THR A 47 -6.68 29.72 3.58
C THR A 47 -7.84 29.73 2.59
N LEU A 48 -8.90 29.00 2.95
CA LEU A 48 -10.23 28.93 2.33
C LEU A 48 -10.44 27.79 1.31
N ARG A 49 -11.04 26.68 1.76
CA ARG A 49 -12.43 26.26 1.46
C ARG A 49 -12.72 24.84 1.97
N ARG A 50 -13.73 24.68 2.82
CA ARG A 50 -14.35 23.39 3.19
C ARG A 50 -15.66 23.21 2.42
N PRO A 51 -15.95 22.05 1.81
CA PRO A 51 -17.31 21.70 1.40
C PRO A 51 -18.07 21.01 2.54
N ARG A 52 -19.38 21.26 2.57
CA ARG A 52 -20.39 20.70 3.49
C ARG A 52 -21.09 19.56 2.74
N ILE A 53 -21.08 18.34 3.26
CA ILE A 53 -21.87 17.23 2.69
C ILE A 53 -23.17 17.08 3.49
N ALA A 54 -24.28 17.00 2.75
CA ALA A 54 -25.63 16.78 3.27
C ALA A 54 -26.01 15.30 3.18
N ALA A 55 -26.80 14.84 4.15
CA ALA A 55 -27.24 13.45 4.30
C ALA A 55 -28.61 13.18 3.65
N ALA A 56 -28.77 11.99 3.07
CA ALA A 56 -30.01 11.22 2.87
C ALA A 56 -29.55 9.79 2.49
N GLY A 57 -30.06 8.64 2.96
CA GLY A 57 -31.27 8.30 3.70
C GLY A 57 -32.17 7.40 2.86
N ALA A 58 -31.99 6.06 2.85
CA ALA A 58 -33.07 5.04 2.86
C ALA A 58 -32.61 3.56 2.73
N ARG A 59 -33.30 2.73 3.53
CA ARG A 59 -33.47 1.24 3.64
C ARG A 59 -33.86 0.52 2.31
N ALA A 60 -33.86 -0.81 2.12
CA ALA A 60 -33.68 -2.02 2.95
C ALA A 60 -33.42 -3.31 2.10
N GLU A 61 -32.86 -4.32 2.78
CA GLU A 61 -33.06 -5.80 2.72
C GLU A 61 -32.64 -6.68 1.52
N GLY A 62 -31.96 -7.80 1.86
CA GLY A 62 -31.99 -9.06 1.10
C GLY A 62 -30.66 -9.80 0.94
N ASP A 63 -30.27 -10.60 1.94
CA ASP A 63 -29.59 -11.91 1.87
C ASP A 63 -28.27 -12.09 1.06
N SER A 64 -27.13 -11.78 1.69
CA SER A 64 -25.78 -12.31 1.39
C SER A 64 -24.83 -11.90 2.54
N GLY A 65 -25.03 -12.52 3.70
CA GLY A 65 -24.80 -11.90 5.02
C GLY A 65 -23.36 -11.77 5.55
N MET A 66 -22.33 -12.26 4.86
CA MET A 66 -20.93 -12.09 5.31
C MET A 66 -20.10 -11.16 4.43
N ILE A 67 -20.36 -11.09 3.13
CA ILE A 67 -19.65 -10.18 2.21
C ILE A 67 -20.17 -8.72 2.37
N ARG A 68 -21.43 -8.53 2.77
CA ARG A 68 -22.07 -7.21 2.97
C ARG A 68 -21.71 -6.48 4.28
N ALA A 69 -20.99 -7.11 5.21
CA ALA A 69 -20.76 -6.52 6.52
C ALA A 69 -19.61 -5.49 6.56
N MET A 70 -18.71 -5.50 5.57
CA MET A 70 -17.63 -4.50 5.46
C MET A 70 -18.09 -3.18 4.84
N ASP A 71 -19.11 -3.19 3.98
CA ASP A 71 -19.69 -2.01 3.30
C ASP A 71 -20.38 -1.00 4.24
N GLN A 72 -20.55 -1.33 5.53
CA GLN A 72 -21.28 -0.48 6.49
C GLN A 72 -20.42 0.13 7.60
N LEU A 73 -19.15 -0.25 7.68
CA LEU A 73 -18.23 0.31 8.66
C LEU A 73 -17.45 1.44 8.01
N SER A 74 -17.59 2.65 8.55
CA SER A 74 -16.67 3.74 8.22
C SER A 74 -15.23 3.28 8.46
N TYR A 75 -14.35 3.65 7.54
CA TYR A 75 -12.93 3.38 7.65
C TYR A 75 -12.41 3.79 9.04
N SER A 76 -11.77 2.84 9.72
CA SER A 76 -11.39 2.95 11.13
C SER A 76 -10.43 1.83 11.54
N ALA A 77 -9.80 1.95 12.71
CA ALA A 77 -8.96 0.87 13.27
C ALA A 77 -9.72 -0.47 13.43
N ALA A 78 -11.02 -0.44 13.74
CA ALA A 78 -11.84 -1.65 13.84
C ALA A 78 -12.06 -2.30 12.46
N TRP A 79 -12.30 -1.48 11.43
CA TRP A 79 -12.38 -1.94 10.05
C TRP A 79 -11.05 -2.57 9.60
N LEU A 80 -9.92 -1.90 9.87
CA LEU A 80 -8.57 -2.37 9.53
C LEU A 80 -8.20 -3.68 10.25
N SER A 81 -8.57 -3.82 11.53
CA SER A 81 -8.37 -5.08 12.26
C SER A 81 -9.13 -6.23 11.60
N ARG A 82 -10.39 -5.99 11.20
CA ARG A 82 -11.18 -7.01 10.50
C ARG A 82 -10.60 -7.34 9.14
N TRP A 83 -10.23 -6.33 8.36
CA TRP A 83 -9.58 -6.49 7.06
C TRP A 83 -8.31 -7.35 7.17
N ARG A 84 -7.45 -7.06 8.16
CA ARG A 84 -6.25 -7.86 8.46
C ARG A 84 -6.60 -9.30 8.81
N ASP A 85 -7.57 -9.51 9.69
CA ASP A 85 -7.92 -10.85 10.18
C ASP A 85 -8.52 -11.71 9.05
N GLU A 86 -9.30 -11.11 8.14
CA GLU A 86 -9.84 -11.79 6.95
C GLU A 86 -8.73 -12.20 5.97
N ILE A 87 -7.81 -11.29 5.62
CA ILE A 87 -6.67 -11.61 4.74
C ILE A 87 -5.76 -12.65 5.38
N THR A 88 -5.41 -12.48 6.64
CA THR A 88 -4.59 -13.43 7.40
C THR A 88 -5.22 -14.82 7.41
N GLY A 89 -6.55 -14.91 7.59
CA GLY A 89 -7.29 -16.16 7.53
C GLY A 89 -7.19 -16.84 6.16
N ALA A 90 -7.45 -16.09 5.07
CA ALA A 90 -7.40 -16.60 3.71
C ALA A 90 -5.98 -17.09 3.34
N VAL A 91 -4.97 -16.28 3.64
CA VAL A 91 -3.56 -16.58 3.37
C VAL A 91 -3.11 -17.81 4.17
N ASN A 92 -3.39 -17.89 5.47
CA ASN A 92 -3.01 -19.05 6.29
C ASN A 92 -3.63 -20.35 5.77
N SER A 93 -4.87 -20.30 5.25
CA SER A 93 -5.49 -21.44 4.61
C SER A 93 -4.68 -21.91 3.39
N MET A 94 -4.27 -20.99 2.53
CA MET A 94 -3.44 -21.29 1.35
C MET A 94 -2.04 -21.79 1.72
N MET A 95 -1.40 -21.16 2.71
CA MET A 95 -0.06 -21.51 3.18
C MET A 95 0.01 -22.96 3.68
N SER A 96 -1.07 -23.48 4.26
CA SER A 96 -1.11 -24.86 4.78
C SER A 96 -0.90 -25.95 3.73
N THR A 97 -1.16 -25.65 2.45
CA THR A 97 -1.00 -26.59 1.32
C THR A 97 0.00 -26.09 0.28
N PHE A 98 0.75 -25.02 0.59
CA PHE A 98 1.55 -24.30 -0.40
C PHE A 98 2.68 -25.16 -0.97
N GLU A 99 3.53 -25.72 -0.11
CA GLU A 99 4.66 -26.57 -0.54
C GLU A 99 4.21 -27.79 -1.35
N GLU A 100 3.09 -28.41 -0.96
CA GLU A 100 2.52 -29.55 -1.70
C GLU A 100 2.06 -29.13 -3.11
N THR A 101 1.52 -27.92 -3.24
CA THR A 101 0.97 -27.39 -4.50
C THR A 101 2.08 -26.88 -5.43
N TYR A 102 3.08 -26.17 -4.89
CA TYR A 102 4.06 -25.43 -5.67
C TYR A 102 5.47 -26.05 -5.65
N GLY A 103 5.76 -26.96 -4.73
CA GLY A 103 7.02 -27.70 -4.66
C GLY A 103 8.20 -26.93 -4.05
N TYR A 104 7.95 -25.80 -3.39
CA TYR A 104 8.93 -24.99 -2.66
C TYR A 104 8.30 -24.31 -1.44
N GLU A 105 9.13 -23.95 -0.47
CA GLU A 105 8.70 -23.29 0.78
C GLU A 105 8.12 -21.89 0.48
N PRO A 106 7.00 -21.49 1.11
CA PRO A 106 6.47 -20.14 0.94
C PRO A 106 7.44 -19.08 1.48
N GLY A 107 7.43 -17.93 0.85
CA GLY A 107 8.03 -16.71 1.39
C GLY A 107 7.19 -16.09 2.50
N THR A 108 7.48 -14.82 2.81
CA THR A 108 6.74 -14.06 3.82
C THR A 108 5.36 -13.66 3.29
N ASN A 109 4.31 -14.06 4.02
CA ASN A 109 2.91 -13.70 3.77
C ASN A 109 2.21 -13.26 5.06
N GLU A 110 2.38 -12.00 5.45
CA GLU A 110 1.88 -11.44 6.69
C GLU A 110 1.21 -10.08 6.48
N VAL A 111 0.09 -9.86 7.17
CA VAL A 111 -0.44 -8.52 7.44
C VAL A 111 -0.18 -8.21 8.91
N ARG A 112 0.88 -7.45 9.18
CA ARG A 112 1.41 -7.28 10.53
C ARG A 112 0.73 -6.12 11.24
N ALA A 113 0.28 -6.33 12.47
CA ALA A 113 -0.21 -5.25 13.32
C ALA A 113 0.89 -4.22 13.60
N ALA A 114 0.51 -2.94 13.74
CA ALA A 114 1.46 -1.89 14.11
C ALA A 114 2.06 -2.16 15.51
N GLY A 115 3.38 -2.22 15.57
CA GLY A 115 4.16 -2.28 16.80
C GLY A 115 4.64 -0.90 17.26
N GLU A 116 5.38 -0.86 18.36
CA GLU A 116 5.88 0.38 18.97
C GLU A 116 6.72 1.24 17.99
N GLU A 117 7.53 0.61 17.14
CA GLU A 117 8.33 1.31 16.13
C GLU A 117 7.48 1.86 14.98
N ASP A 118 6.48 1.10 14.52
CA ASP A 118 5.55 1.58 13.49
C ASP A 118 4.74 2.77 13.99
N LEU A 119 4.28 2.73 15.24
CA LEU A 119 3.56 3.84 15.87
C LEU A 119 4.43 5.11 16.00
N ARG A 120 5.76 4.97 16.13
CA ARG A 120 6.68 6.12 16.07
C ARG A 120 6.73 6.69 14.66
N ALA A 121 6.92 5.82 13.66
CA ALA A 121 6.96 6.23 12.26
C ALA A 121 5.61 6.83 11.79
N ALA A 122 4.48 6.32 12.26
CA ALA A 122 3.15 6.87 12.00
C ALA A 122 3.01 8.31 12.53
N ARG A 123 3.57 8.60 13.72
CA ARG A 123 3.59 9.98 14.26
C ARG A 123 4.46 10.92 13.43
N ASP A 124 5.56 10.42 12.87
CA ASP A 124 6.40 11.21 11.98
C ASP A 124 5.69 11.43 10.63
N TYR A 125 5.00 10.42 10.11
CA TYR A 125 4.14 10.52 8.93
C TYR A 125 3.02 11.55 9.12
N GLY A 126 2.36 11.59 10.27
CA GLY A 126 1.32 12.58 10.57
C GLY A 126 1.81 14.04 10.63
N ARG A 127 3.13 14.28 10.57
CA ARG A 127 3.73 15.62 10.46
C ARG A 127 4.14 15.97 9.03
N GLU A 128 4.11 15.00 8.12
CA GLU A 128 4.48 15.17 6.72
C GLU A 128 3.38 15.94 5.97
N VAL A 129 3.79 16.85 5.07
CA VAL A 129 2.85 17.74 4.38
C VAL A 129 1.96 16.98 3.41
N LEU A 130 2.50 15.92 2.81
CA LEU A 130 1.78 15.03 1.90
C LEU A 130 0.97 13.96 2.65
N GLY A 131 1.06 13.92 3.98
CA GLY A 131 0.31 12.98 4.81
C GLY A 131 -1.19 13.21 4.75
N PHE A 132 -1.98 12.13 4.73
CA PHE A 132 -3.44 12.18 4.81
C PHE A 132 -4.00 11.22 5.88
N GLU A 133 -5.19 11.54 6.38
CA GLU A 133 -5.76 10.94 7.60
C GLU A 133 -6.00 9.43 7.48
N ASP A 134 -6.44 8.97 6.31
CA ASP A 134 -6.75 7.56 6.13
C ASP A 134 -5.48 6.68 6.14
N LEU A 135 -4.39 7.14 5.53
CA LEU A 135 -3.11 6.41 5.56
C LEU A 135 -2.43 6.52 6.93
N LEU A 136 -2.60 7.63 7.65
CA LEU A 136 -2.19 7.71 9.05
C LEU A 136 -2.93 6.66 9.90
N THR A 137 -4.24 6.56 9.75
CA THR A 137 -5.08 5.56 10.44
C THR A 137 -4.65 4.13 10.09
N PHE A 138 -4.26 3.89 8.83
CA PHE A 138 -3.65 2.64 8.39
C PHE A 138 -2.38 2.34 9.19
N TYR A 139 -1.41 3.26 9.21
CA TYR A 139 -0.13 3.06 9.89
C TYR A 139 -0.22 2.95 11.41
N GLU A 140 -1.25 3.53 12.02
CA GLU A 140 -1.54 3.33 13.44
C GLU A 140 -2.09 1.94 13.76
N SER A 141 -2.64 1.24 12.75
CA SER A 141 -3.28 -0.07 12.92
C SER A 141 -2.44 -1.24 12.38
N ILE A 142 -1.77 -1.02 11.25
CA ILE A 142 -1.04 -2.01 10.45
C ILE A 142 0.36 -1.46 10.18
N GLY A 143 1.38 -2.22 10.56
CA GLY A 143 2.77 -1.82 10.38
C GLY A 143 3.24 -2.04 8.95
N GLU A 144 2.85 -3.16 8.34
CA GLU A 144 3.22 -3.50 6.97
C GLU A 144 2.32 -4.63 6.44
N VAL A 145 2.14 -4.67 5.11
CA VAL A 145 1.56 -5.81 4.39
C VAL A 145 2.64 -6.40 3.50
N VAL A 146 2.93 -7.69 3.64
CA VAL A 146 3.87 -8.43 2.80
C VAL A 146 3.20 -9.73 2.39
N LEU A 147 2.70 -9.84 1.16
CA LEU A 147 2.00 -11.02 0.65
C LEU A 147 2.72 -11.56 -0.58
N SER A 148 3.94 -12.08 -0.40
CA SER A 148 4.87 -12.39 -1.50
C SER A 148 4.37 -13.48 -2.44
N ASP A 149 3.57 -14.43 -1.94
CA ASP A 149 3.14 -15.62 -2.68
C ASP A 149 1.66 -15.56 -3.12
N VAL A 150 1.02 -14.40 -2.96
CA VAL A 150 -0.35 -14.18 -3.45
C VAL A 150 -0.28 -13.49 -4.81
N GLY A 151 -0.60 -14.22 -5.89
CA GLY A 151 -0.57 -13.70 -7.25
C GLY A 151 0.83 -13.22 -7.66
N ASN A 152 0.96 -11.93 -8.01
CA ASN A 152 2.26 -11.29 -8.30
C ASN A 152 2.92 -10.67 -7.06
N GLY A 153 2.38 -10.92 -5.87
CA GLY A 153 2.79 -10.29 -4.63
C GLY A 153 2.06 -8.97 -4.37
N TYR A 154 1.69 -8.71 -3.12
CA TYR A 154 1.13 -7.42 -2.69
C TYR A 154 1.90 -6.89 -1.49
N PHE A 155 2.42 -5.67 -1.61
CA PHE A 155 3.20 -5.01 -0.57
C PHE A 155 2.61 -3.64 -0.27
N VAL A 156 2.14 -3.41 0.97
CA VAL A 156 1.83 -2.05 1.47
C VAL A 156 2.92 -1.69 2.45
N HIS A 157 3.72 -0.70 2.07
CA HIS A 157 4.96 -0.36 2.74
C HIS A 157 4.69 0.30 4.08
N SER A 158 5.57 0.02 5.06
CA SER A 158 5.52 0.67 6.36
C SER A 158 5.68 2.19 6.25
N ALA A 159 5.13 2.94 7.22
CA ALA A 159 5.30 4.39 7.31
C ALA A 159 6.77 4.80 7.22
N ARG A 160 7.66 4.03 7.84
CA ARG A 160 9.10 4.28 7.82
C ARG A 160 9.67 4.16 6.41
N ALA A 161 9.28 3.13 5.66
CA ALA A 161 9.73 2.93 4.30
C ALA A 161 9.22 4.04 3.37
N VAL A 162 7.95 4.43 3.51
CA VAL A 162 7.38 5.54 2.72
C VAL A 162 8.08 6.86 3.01
N LEU A 163 8.30 7.21 4.28
CA LEU A 163 9.03 8.42 4.65
C LEU A 163 10.49 8.40 4.16
N HIS A 164 11.13 7.24 4.20
CA HIS A 164 12.47 7.08 3.67
C HIS A 164 12.52 7.31 2.16
N MET A 165 11.62 6.69 1.39
CA MET A 165 11.52 6.89 -0.06
C MET A 165 11.25 8.37 -0.38
N LEU A 166 10.33 9.01 0.34
CA LEU A 166 10.05 10.43 0.16
C LEU A 166 11.28 11.32 0.43
N ALA A 167 12.08 10.99 1.44
CA ALA A 167 13.28 11.74 1.77
C ALA A 167 14.41 11.57 0.74
N GLU A 168 14.57 10.38 0.19
CA GLU A 168 15.64 10.05 -0.76
C GLU A 168 15.29 10.47 -2.20
N GLU A 169 14.06 10.19 -2.65
CA GLU A 169 13.64 10.35 -4.05
C GLU A 169 12.75 11.58 -4.26
N GLY A 170 12.18 12.12 -3.18
CA GLY A 170 11.20 13.20 -3.24
C GLY A 170 9.78 12.71 -3.58
N PRO A 171 8.82 13.64 -3.69
CA PRO A 171 7.45 13.30 -4.06
C PRO A 171 7.35 12.87 -5.51
N VAL A 172 6.46 11.91 -5.78
CA VAL A 172 6.17 11.46 -7.14
C VAL A 172 5.21 12.44 -7.81
N PHE A 173 5.52 12.83 -9.04
CA PHE A 173 4.65 13.67 -9.84
C PHE A 173 3.58 12.82 -10.55
N VAL A 174 2.30 13.08 -10.27
CA VAL A 174 1.14 12.39 -10.86
C VAL A 174 0.34 13.41 -11.69
N PRO A 175 0.59 13.55 -13.00
CA PRO A 175 0.07 14.66 -13.80
C PRO A 175 -1.45 14.79 -13.84
N GLU A 176 -2.17 13.68 -13.70
CA GLU A 176 -3.64 13.61 -13.81
C GLU A 176 -4.37 13.74 -12.46
N ALA A 177 -3.64 13.89 -11.35
CA ALA A 177 -4.21 14.09 -10.03
C ALA A 177 -4.60 15.56 -9.78
N ASP A 178 -5.59 15.79 -8.90
CA ASP A 178 -6.06 17.14 -8.54
C ASP A 178 -4.93 17.97 -7.88
N ASP A 179 -4.09 17.32 -7.08
CA ASP A 179 -2.75 17.81 -6.73
C ASP A 179 -1.72 16.79 -7.22
N PRO A 180 -0.75 17.21 -8.06
CA PRO A 180 0.09 16.27 -8.78
C PRO A 180 1.25 15.74 -7.94
N HIS A 181 1.24 15.82 -6.61
CA HIS A 181 2.27 15.26 -5.75
C HIS A 181 1.72 14.12 -4.91
N GLY A 182 2.44 12.99 -4.92
CA GLY A 182 2.10 11.82 -4.15
C GLY A 182 3.30 11.12 -3.52
N MET A 183 3.00 10.06 -2.78
CA MET A 183 3.99 9.19 -2.15
C MET A 183 3.78 7.75 -2.62
N VAL A 184 4.86 7.02 -2.88
CA VAL A 184 4.79 5.58 -3.11
C VAL A 184 4.42 4.90 -1.80
N ILE A 185 3.26 4.24 -1.75
CA ILE A 185 2.74 3.59 -0.53
C ILE A 185 2.73 2.07 -0.63
N ALA A 186 2.78 1.53 -1.84
CA ALA A 186 2.67 0.11 -2.08
C ALA A 186 3.35 -0.28 -3.40
N SER A 187 3.57 -1.58 -3.57
CA SER A 187 4.12 -2.17 -4.79
C SER A 187 3.66 -3.61 -4.96
N ASN A 188 3.97 -4.21 -6.12
CA ASN A 188 3.88 -5.65 -6.35
C ASN A 188 5.24 -6.24 -6.75
N GLY A 189 5.32 -7.57 -6.80
CA GLY A 189 6.53 -8.29 -7.19
C GLY A 189 6.88 -8.19 -8.68
N GLY A 190 5.99 -7.62 -9.49
CA GLY A 190 6.21 -7.31 -10.91
C GLY A 190 6.84 -5.93 -11.17
N GLY A 191 7.14 -5.16 -10.11
CA GLY A 191 7.72 -3.82 -10.21
C GLY A 191 6.70 -2.69 -10.37
N VAL A 192 5.40 -2.98 -10.32
CA VAL A 192 4.36 -1.94 -10.29
C VAL A 192 4.42 -1.22 -8.94
N LEU A 193 4.29 0.10 -8.98
CA LEU A 193 4.23 0.97 -7.81
C LEU A 193 2.82 1.57 -7.70
N TYR A 194 2.37 1.76 -6.46
CA TYR A 194 1.13 2.45 -6.14
C TYR A 194 1.43 3.72 -5.37
N VAL A 195 0.95 4.83 -5.90
CA VAL A 195 1.18 6.18 -5.39
C VAL A 195 -0.13 6.72 -4.83
N ALA A 196 -0.12 7.14 -3.57
CA ALA A 196 -1.22 7.92 -3.02
C ALA A 196 -0.97 9.40 -3.32
N ASP A 197 -1.92 10.05 -3.98
CA ASP A 197 -1.91 11.50 -4.13
C ASP A 197 -2.39 12.19 -2.85
N TRP A 198 -2.25 13.52 -2.80
CA TRP A 198 -2.68 14.30 -1.63
C TRP A 198 -4.19 14.25 -1.39
N GLY A 199 -5.00 13.99 -2.43
CA GLY A 199 -6.44 13.78 -2.32
C GLY A 199 -6.83 12.44 -1.70
N GLY A 200 -5.86 11.52 -1.55
CA GLY A 200 -6.05 10.17 -1.05
C GLY A 200 -6.37 9.14 -2.14
N ALA A 201 -6.45 9.56 -3.41
CA ALA A 201 -6.65 8.63 -4.51
C ALA A 201 -5.36 7.85 -4.80
N ILE A 202 -5.52 6.61 -5.23
CA ILE A 202 -4.40 5.69 -5.47
C ILE A 202 -4.20 5.50 -6.96
N HIS A 203 -2.95 5.65 -7.39
CA HIS A 203 -2.53 5.56 -8.78
C HIS A 203 -1.49 4.46 -8.97
N ARG A 204 -1.66 3.67 -10.02
CA ARG A 204 -0.79 2.57 -10.39
C ARG A 204 0.18 2.99 -11.49
N SER A 205 1.46 2.70 -11.34
CA SER A 205 2.43 2.91 -12.41
C SER A 205 2.25 1.89 -13.54
N ARG A 206 2.38 2.34 -14.79
CA ARG A 206 2.41 1.47 -15.98
C ARG A 206 3.78 0.80 -16.19
N SER A 207 4.82 1.35 -15.59
CA SER A 207 6.20 0.86 -15.69
C SER A 207 6.82 0.69 -14.30
N ALA A 208 7.96 0.00 -14.25
CA ALA A 208 8.71 -0.24 -13.02
C ALA A 208 9.68 0.90 -12.65
N SER A 209 9.62 2.05 -13.34
CA SER A 209 10.50 3.19 -13.12
C SER A 209 9.67 4.44 -12.89
N LEU A 210 9.96 5.19 -11.82
CA LEU A 210 9.28 6.45 -11.50
C LEU A 210 9.63 7.60 -12.45
N ASP A 211 10.81 7.58 -13.08
CA ASP A 211 11.32 8.70 -13.88
C ASP A 211 10.45 9.00 -15.12
N ASP A 212 9.88 7.94 -15.71
CA ASP A 212 9.03 8.00 -16.91
C ASP A 212 7.70 7.25 -16.68
N ALA A 213 7.26 7.09 -15.43
CA ALA A 213 6.02 6.40 -15.13
C ALA A 213 4.80 7.23 -15.56
N GLU A 214 3.98 6.62 -16.39
CA GLU A 214 2.58 7.00 -16.52
C GLU A 214 1.78 6.32 -15.41
N PHE A 215 0.76 7.01 -14.92
CA PHE A 215 -0.04 6.58 -13.78
C PHE A 215 -1.51 6.47 -14.17
N ASP A 216 -2.12 5.33 -13.83
CA ASP A 216 -3.55 5.10 -13.95
C ASP A 216 -4.19 5.19 -12.57
N LYS A 217 -5.25 5.98 -12.40
CA LYS A 217 -6.02 5.97 -11.15
C LYS A 217 -6.74 4.63 -11.00
N VAL A 218 -6.45 3.90 -9.92
CA VAL A 218 -7.02 2.57 -9.63
C VAL A 218 -8.01 2.57 -8.47
N ALA A 219 -7.90 3.53 -7.54
CA ALA A 219 -8.87 3.70 -6.46
C ALA A 219 -9.10 5.19 -6.17
N ASP A 220 -10.34 5.52 -5.80
CA ASP A 220 -10.72 6.88 -5.39
C ASP A 220 -10.21 7.20 -3.97
N ASP A 221 -10.00 6.18 -3.14
CA ASP A 221 -9.49 6.31 -1.78
C ASP A 221 -8.74 5.05 -1.29
N LEU A 222 -8.05 5.18 -0.15
CA LEU A 222 -7.33 4.07 0.50
C LEU A 222 -8.26 2.91 0.92
N PRO A 223 -9.44 3.14 1.53
CA PRO A 223 -10.39 2.06 1.83
C PRO A 223 -10.74 1.19 0.61
N GLN A 224 -11.01 1.81 -0.55
CA GLN A 224 -11.29 1.09 -1.79
C GLN A 224 -10.09 0.26 -2.23
N PHE A 225 -8.89 0.85 -2.25
CA PHE A 225 -7.66 0.14 -2.61
C PHE A 225 -7.42 -1.10 -1.73
N LEU A 226 -7.61 -0.97 -0.41
CA LEU A 226 -7.48 -2.09 0.52
C LEU A 226 -8.56 -3.16 0.29
N ASP A 227 -9.81 -2.78 0.01
CA ASP A 227 -10.85 -3.76 -0.32
C ASP A 227 -10.56 -4.50 -1.64
N ASP A 228 -9.99 -3.81 -2.62
CA ASP A 228 -9.59 -4.43 -3.88
C ASP A 228 -8.41 -5.42 -3.68
N ILE A 229 -7.44 -5.10 -2.82
CA ILE A 229 -6.42 -6.08 -2.38
C ILE A 229 -7.10 -7.29 -1.74
N ARG A 230 -8.03 -7.09 -0.81
CA ARG A 230 -8.74 -8.18 -0.12
C ARG A 230 -9.47 -9.08 -1.11
N ARG A 231 -10.19 -8.51 -2.08
CA ARG A 231 -10.90 -9.26 -3.14
C ARG A 231 -9.93 -10.07 -3.99
N CYS A 232 -8.79 -9.48 -4.38
CA CYS A 232 -7.75 -10.16 -5.13
C CYS A 232 -7.16 -11.34 -4.34
N VAL A 233 -6.85 -11.16 -3.06
CA VAL A 233 -6.35 -12.22 -2.18
C VAL A 233 -7.36 -13.35 -2.08
N VAL A 234 -8.63 -13.05 -1.74
CA VAL A 234 -9.68 -14.07 -1.59
C VAL A 234 -9.89 -14.84 -2.89
N SER A 235 -10.00 -14.13 -4.02
CA SER A 235 -10.16 -14.75 -5.34
C SER A 235 -8.96 -15.64 -5.70
N PHE A 236 -7.74 -15.19 -5.42
CA PHE A 236 -6.53 -15.99 -5.68
C PHE A 236 -6.52 -17.26 -4.84
N VAL A 237 -6.84 -17.18 -3.54
CA VAL A 237 -6.91 -18.34 -2.65
C VAL A 237 -7.99 -19.33 -3.11
N GLU A 238 -9.13 -18.85 -3.61
CA GLU A 238 -10.23 -19.70 -4.05
C GLU A 238 -10.02 -20.34 -5.43
N THR A 239 -9.36 -19.63 -6.35
CA THR A 239 -9.35 -20.00 -7.78
C THR A 239 -7.96 -20.21 -8.37
N GLY A 240 -6.90 -19.73 -7.70
CA GLY A 240 -5.55 -19.64 -8.23
C GLY A 240 -5.37 -18.58 -9.33
N VAL A 241 -6.41 -17.81 -9.66
CA VAL A 241 -6.35 -16.78 -10.71
C VAL A 241 -5.78 -15.49 -10.13
N ILE A 242 -4.79 -14.93 -10.83
CA ILE A 242 -4.20 -13.64 -10.51
C ILE A 242 -5.19 -12.53 -10.87
N GLY A 243 -5.63 -11.77 -9.88
CA GLY A 243 -6.38 -10.53 -10.07
C GLY A 243 -5.45 -9.39 -10.51
N ASP A 244 -6.01 -8.40 -11.20
CA ASP A 244 -5.32 -7.14 -11.50
C ASP A 244 -5.84 -6.06 -10.55
N LEU A 245 -4.91 -5.29 -9.98
CA LEU A 245 -5.17 -4.10 -9.16
C LEU A 245 -5.05 -2.84 -10.01
#